data_AF-A0A9Q3V8F9-F1
#
_entry.id   AF-A0A9Q3V8F9-F1
#
_cell.length_a   1.000
_cell.length_b   1.000
_cell.length_c   1.000
_cell.angle_alpha   90.00
_cell.angle_beta   90.00
_cell.angle_gamma   90.00
#
_symmetry.space_group_name_H-M   'P 1'
#
loop_
_entity.id
_entity.type
_entity.pdbx_description
1 polymer ?
#
loop_
_entity_poly.entity_id
_entity_poly.type
_entity_poly.pdbx_seq_one_letter_code
_entity_poly.pdbx_strand_id
1 'polypeptide(L)'
;MNYIFFPKHRFFILYGCPCHLAETGDCILCSELCSKTFCDCINWKGTCIYQEFIWNGKKAKEGRKTYTCKVIDKKRVEDKLIIFKIKLPYGLAESLVHPGSFVFLRHPLSESFSNTPISIMDVNTEVNTICLAVDIKGTKTKKIENIEIGEYILVKGPFWNGVLGLKHILNAKDGKSVVIARGIGMAPMMPVIKKLCANGNKVTIILDKGNYKDVFIKKLLGLYDVEIIECSTLIEGEITEELKELISKLIKENHINLIHCSGADILIYRILQYIGDDVTYSCSNNAKMCCGEGSCGACLLSYEGDKIRRMCKLQVNPKYVFERRRLI
;
A
#
# COMPACT_ATOMS: atom_id res chain seq x y z
N MET A 1 -36.13 -9.27 -7.22
CA MET A 1 -35.22 -9.89 -6.23
C MET A 1 -34.06 -10.53 -6.97
N ASN A 2 -32.97 -9.81 -7.20
CA ASN A 2 -31.73 -10.38 -7.75
C ASN A 2 -30.57 -9.91 -6.87
N TYR A 3 -30.35 -10.63 -5.77
CA TYR A 3 -29.20 -10.41 -4.90
C TYR A 3 -27.98 -11.07 -5.54
N ILE A 4 -27.22 -10.30 -6.33
CA ILE A 4 -25.86 -10.66 -6.70
C ILE A 4 -25.01 -10.56 -5.44
N PHE A 5 -24.83 -11.70 -4.76
CA PHE A 5 -23.98 -11.84 -3.58
C PHE A 5 -22.50 -11.68 -4.00
N PHE A 6 -22.00 -10.44 -3.97
CA PHE A 6 -20.56 -10.18 -4.00
C PHE A 6 -19.96 -10.52 -2.62
N PRO A 7 -19.05 -11.51 -2.51
CA PRO A 7 -18.50 -11.92 -1.22
C PRO A 7 -17.48 -10.89 -0.72
N LYS A 8 -17.87 -10.11 0.29
CA LYS A 8 -17.22 -8.92 0.83
C LYS A 8 -15.78 -9.05 1.41
N HIS A 9 -15.04 -10.15 1.24
CA HIS A 9 -13.73 -10.33 1.92
C HIS A 9 -12.62 -11.08 1.13
N ARG A 10 -12.71 -11.21 -0.20
CA ARG A 10 -11.98 -12.25 -0.96
C ARG A 10 -10.73 -11.84 -1.79
N PHE A 11 -10.25 -10.59 -1.77
CA PHE A 11 -9.58 -10.05 -2.97
C PHE A 11 -8.04 -10.03 -3.06
N PHE A 12 -7.26 -9.99 -1.98
CA PHE A 12 -5.89 -9.44 -2.12
C PHE A 12 -4.75 -10.42 -2.47
N ILE A 13 -4.88 -11.71 -2.15
CA ILE A 13 -3.78 -12.68 -2.29
C ILE A 13 -3.94 -13.58 -3.53
N LEU A 14 -5.15 -13.74 -4.06
CA LEU A 14 -5.48 -14.76 -5.06
C LEU A 14 -5.45 -14.29 -6.52
N TYR A 15 -5.52 -12.98 -6.79
CA TYR A 15 -5.62 -12.47 -8.17
C TYR A 15 -4.38 -12.71 -9.05
N GLY A 16 -3.25 -13.10 -8.47
CA GLY A 16 -2.02 -13.44 -9.20
C GLY A 16 -1.41 -14.78 -8.79
N CYS A 17 -2.23 -15.69 -8.27
CA CYS A 17 -1.82 -17.04 -7.88
C CYS A 17 -2.63 -18.09 -8.70
N PRO A 18 -2.00 -19.15 -9.21
CA PRO A 18 -0.57 -19.47 -9.15
C PRO A 18 0.31 -18.53 -9.99
N CYS A 19 1.53 -18.25 -9.52
CA CYS A 19 2.54 -17.45 -10.23
C CYS A 19 3.77 -18.31 -10.53
N HIS A 20 4.81 -17.73 -11.14
CA HIS A 20 6.06 -18.44 -11.43
C HIS A 20 6.72 -19.14 -10.22
N LEU A 21 6.54 -18.62 -9.00
CA LEU A 21 7.01 -19.33 -7.79
C LEU A 21 6.34 -20.71 -7.61
N ALA A 22 5.12 -20.91 -8.10
CA ALA A 22 4.46 -22.20 -8.06
C ALA A 22 5.05 -23.18 -9.08
N GLU A 23 5.49 -22.69 -10.25
CA GLU A 23 6.12 -23.52 -11.29
C GLU A 23 7.47 -24.07 -10.84
N THR A 24 8.21 -23.30 -10.05
CA THR A 24 9.54 -23.68 -9.55
C THR A 24 9.50 -24.42 -8.21
N GLY A 25 8.31 -24.59 -7.60
CA GLY A 25 8.21 -25.21 -6.27
C GLY A 25 8.66 -24.30 -5.13
N ASP A 26 8.68 -22.98 -5.32
CA ASP A 26 9.09 -21.96 -4.35
C ASP A 26 7.90 -21.18 -3.77
N CYS A 27 6.69 -21.76 -3.75
CA CYS A 27 5.49 -21.04 -3.37
C CYS A 27 5.50 -20.67 -1.89
N ILE A 28 5.59 -19.37 -1.60
CA ILE A 28 5.59 -18.85 -0.22
C ILE A 28 4.23 -18.91 0.51
N LEU A 29 3.17 -19.39 -0.16
CA LEU A 29 1.80 -19.42 0.34
C LEU A 29 1.21 -20.84 0.42
N CYS A 30 1.72 -21.79 -0.34
CA CYS A 30 1.15 -23.12 -0.47
C CYS A 30 2.25 -24.16 -0.22
N SER A 31 2.11 -24.93 0.86
CA SER A 31 3.08 -25.95 1.27
C SER A 31 3.32 -27.03 0.22
N GLU A 32 2.26 -27.48 -0.45
CA GLU A 32 2.31 -28.46 -1.54
C GLU A 32 3.14 -27.97 -2.74
N LEU A 33 3.14 -26.65 -2.99
CA LEU A 33 3.94 -26.01 -4.03
C LEU A 33 5.27 -25.46 -3.48
N CYS A 34 5.68 -25.92 -2.30
CA CYS A 34 6.89 -25.53 -1.58
C CYS A 34 7.65 -26.78 -1.08
N SER A 35 7.52 -27.90 -1.79
CA SER A 35 8.20 -29.17 -1.50
C SER A 35 7.92 -29.76 -0.11
N LYS A 36 6.84 -29.34 0.56
CA LYS A 36 6.36 -30.02 1.77
C LYS A 36 5.45 -31.18 1.38
N THR A 37 5.41 -32.19 2.24
CA THR A 37 4.66 -33.45 2.02
C THR A 37 3.18 -33.38 2.43
N PHE A 38 2.72 -32.25 2.98
CA PHE A 38 1.33 -32.08 3.41
C PHE A 38 0.84 -30.64 3.29
N CYS A 39 -0.48 -30.49 3.14
CA CYS A 39 -1.18 -29.22 3.13
C CYS A 39 -1.26 -28.63 4.55
N ASP A 40 -0.65 -27.46 4.77
CA ASP A 40 -0.70 -26.72 6.04
C ASP A 40 -1.64 -25.48 5.96
N CYS A 41 -2.60 -25.50 5.02
CA CYS A 41 -3.50 -24.37 4.80
C CYS A 41 -4.49 -24.18 5.96
N ILE A 42 -4.10 -23.38 6.95
CA ILE A 42 -4.90 -23.06 8.15
C ILE A 42 -6.05 -22.06 7.89
N ASN A 43 -6.16 -21.48 6.70
CA ASN A 43 -7.08 -20.37 6.43
C ASN A 43 -7.66 -20.44 5.00
N TRP A 44 -8.18 -21.61 4.61
CA TRP A 44 -8.81 -21.81 3.31
C TRP A 44 -10.08 -20.97 3.19
N LYS A 45 -10.09 -20.03 2.22
CA LYS A 45 -11.18 -19.06 2.01
C LYS A 45 -11.82 -19.14 0.63
N GLY A 46 -11.74 -20.31 -0.01
CA GLY A 46 -12.55 -20.66 -1.19
C GLY A 46 -11.78 -20.95 -2.48
N THR A 47 -10.52 -20.57 -2.63
CA THR A 47 -9.71 -20.94 -3.80
C THR A 47 -8.37 -21.51 -3.34
N CYS A 48 -8.11 -22.77 -3.68
CA CYS A 48 -6.86 -23.45 -3.37
C CYS A 48 -5.82 -23.16 -4.46
N ILE A 49 -4.66 -22.59 -4.08
CA ILE A 49 -3.58 -22.23 -5.03
C ILE A 49 -3.05 -23.48 -5.74
N TYR A 50 -2.89 -24.59 -5.02
CA TYR A 50 -2.48 -25.87 -5.59
C TYR A 50 -3.50 -26.39 -6.61
N GLN A 51 -4.78 -26.41 -6.26
CA GLN A 51 -5.83 -26.87 -7.16
C GLN A 51 -5.90 -26.03 -8.44
N GLU A 52 -5.85 -24.71 -8.30
CA GLU A 52 -5.78 -23.79 -9.44
C GLU A 52 -4.55 -24.04 -10.32
N PHE A 53 -3.40 -24.35 -9.71
CA PHE A 53 -2.19 -24.70 -10.45
C PHE A 53 -2.34 -26.00 -11.24
N ILE A 54 -2.93 -27.04 -10.66
CA ILE A 54 -3.22 -28.29 -11.35
C ILE A 54 -4.22 -28.05 -12.49
N TRP A 55 -5.32 -27.33 -12.24
CA TRP A 55 -6.32 -27.01 -13.26
C TRP A 55 -5.77 -26.12 -14.38
N ASN A 56 -4.78 -25.27 -14.10
CA ASN A 56 -4.07 -24.48 -15.09
C ASN A 56 -2.95 -25.26 -15.80
N GLY A 57 -2.96 -26.60 -15.75
CA GLY A 57 -1.98 -27.45 -16.43
C GLY A 57 -0.56 -27.31 -15.88
N LYS A 58 -0.42 -27.05 -14.57
CA LYS A 58 0.86 -26.80 -13.88
C LYS A 58 1.63 -25.60 -14.43
N LYS A 59 0.91 -24.57 -14.88
CA LYS A 59 1.49 -23.29 -15.34
C LYS A 59 1.06 -22.13 -14.47
N ALA A 60 1.91 -21.11 -14.40
CA ALA A 60 1.58 -19.82 -13.81
C ALA A 60 0.47 -19.13 -14.61
N LYS A 61 -0.36 -18.34 -13.91
CA LYS A 61 -1.26 -17.39 -14.58
C LYS A 61 -0.43 -16.29 -15.25
N GLU A 62 -1.01 -15.69 -16.28
CA GLU A 62 -0.41 -14.53 -16.94
C GLU A 62 -0.12 -13.43 -15.91
N GLY A 63 1.07 -12.85 -15.99
CA GLY A 63 1.48 -11.75 -15.11
C GLY A 63 0.62 -10.50 -15.30
N ARG A 64 0.78 -9.51 -14.42
CA ARG A 64 0.01 -8.27 -14.53
C ARG A 64 0.40 -7.50 -15.78
N LYS A 65 -0.63 -7.03 -16.49
CA LYS A 65 -0.49 -6.33 -17.76
C LYS A 65 0.02 -4.91 -17.56
N THR A 66 0.69 -4.40 -18.58
CA THR A 66 1.07 -3.00 -18.69
C THR A 66 0.11 -2.33 -19.64
N TYR A 67 -0.49 -1.22 -19.19
CA TYR A 67 -1.46 -0.45 -19.94
C TYR A 67 -0.83 0.86 -20.36
N THR A 68 -1.08 1.27 -21.61
CA THR A 68 -0.74 2.61 -22.09
C THR A 68 -1.90 3.53 -21.77
N CYS A 69 -1.70 4.45 -20.82
CA CYS A 69 -2.75 5.28 -20.25
C CYS A 69 -2.49 6.76 -20.53
N LYS A 70 -3.55 7.53 -20.74
CA LYS A 70 -3.44 8.97 -21.04
C LYS A 70 -3.37 9.80 -19.76
N VAL A 71 -2.44 10.74 -19.69
CA VAL A 71 -2.38 11.76 -18.63
C VAL A 71 -3.43 12.83 -18.91
N ILE A 72 -4.39 12.97 -17.99
CA ILE A 72 -5.51 13.92 -18.12
C ILE A 72 -5.19 15.23 -17.42
N ASP A 73 -4.44 15.18 -16.32
CA ASP A 73 -4.02 16.36 -15.57
C ASP A 73 -2.67 16.11 -14.90
N LYS A 74 -1.90 17.19 -14.74
CA LYS A 74 -0.57 17.21 -14.13
C LYS A 74 -0.41 18.52 -13.38
N LYS A 75 -0.34 18.43 -12.06
CA LYS A 75 -0.15 19.60 -11.20
C LYS A 75 1.14 19.49 -10.42
N ARG A 76 2.06 20.43 -10.64
CA ARG A 76 3.21 20.62 -9.73
C ARG A 76 2.72 21.34 -8.48
N VAL A 77 2.83 20.68 -7.33
CA VAL A 77 2.41 21.22 -6.04
C VAL A 77 3.59 21.87 -5.32
N GLU A 78 4.75 21.22 -5.38
CA GLU A 78 6.01 21.70 -4.83
C GLU A 78 7.12 21.47 -5.85
N ASP A 79 8.30 22.03 -5.61
CA ASP A 79 9.45 21.92 -6.51
C ASP A 79 9.76 20.46 -6.90
N LYS A 80 9.54 19.51 -5.97
CA LYS A 80 9.77 18.08 -6.16
C LYS A 80 8.51 17.23 -6.09
N LEU A 81 7.31 17.79 -6.05
CA LEU A 81 6.06 17.03 -5.92
C LEU A 81 5.11 17.31 -7.07
N ILE A 82 4.75 16.26 -7.80
CA ILE A 82 3.79 16.33 -8.92
C ILE A 82 2.63 15.38 -8.64
N ILE A 83 1.41 15.88 -8.80
CA ILE A 83 0.19 15.07 -8.80
C ILE A 83 -0.22 14.81 -10.26
N PHE A 84 -0.35 13.54 -10.60
CA PHE A 84 -0.85 13.09 -11.90
C PHE A 84 -2.28 12.58 -11.77
N LYS A 85 -3.13 12.92 -12.74
CA LYS A 85 -4.42 12.27 -12.97
C LYS A 85 -4.35 11.50 -14.27
N ILE A 86 -4.55 10.19 -14.20
CA ILE A 86 -4.37 9.27 -15.33
C ILE A 86 -5.68 8.53 -15.62
N LYS A 87 -6.08 8.46 -16.89
CA LYS A 87 -7.24 7.69 -17.33
C LYS A 87 -6.87 6.22 -17.48
N LEU A 88 -7.67 5.35 -16.88
CA LEU A 88 -7.48 3.89 -16.90
C LEU A 88 -8.64 3.18 -17.62
N PRO A 89 -8.43 1.92 -18.04
CA PRO A 89 -9.51 1.00 -18.32
C PRO A 89 -10.37 0.75 -17.07
N TYR A 90 -11.68 0.55 -17.26
CA TYR A 90 -12.66 0.37 -16.19
C TYR A 90 -12.25 -0.71 -15.17
N GLY A 91 -11.94 -1.93 -15.64
CA GLY A 91 -11.59 -3.04 -14.75
C GLY A 91 -10.31 -2.80 -13.93
N LEU A 92 -9.36 -2.01 -14.45
CA LEU A 92 -8.17 -1.63 -13.71
C LEU A 92 -8.51 -0.60 -12.62
N ALA A 93 -9.32 0.41 -12.94
CA ALA A 93 -9.75 1.41 -11.96
C ALA A 93 -10.50 0.77 -10.79
N GLU A 94 -11.48 -0.11 -11.08
CA GLU A 94 -12.25 -0.82 -10.05
C GLU A 94 -11.35 -1.63 -9.10
N SER A 95 -10.33 -2.28 -9.64
CA SER A 95 -9.40 -3.10 -8.85
C SER A 95 -8.47 -2.31 -7.92
N LEU A 96 -8.30 -1.00 -8.15
CA LEU A 96 -7.35 -0.13 -7.43
C LEU A 96 -7.99 0.67 -6.29
N VAL A 97 -9.30 0.53 -6.06
CA VAL A 97 -10.04 1.29 -5.02
C VAL A 97 -9.65 0.93 -3.59
N HIS A 98 -8.96 -0.19 -3.42
CA HIS A 98 -8.67 -0.76 -2.11
C HIS A 98 -7.45 -0.12 -1.44
N PRO A 99 -7.42 0.00 -0.11
CA PRO A 99 -6.23 0.46 0.60
C PRO A 99 -5.05 -0.48 0.38
N GLY A 100 -3.86 0.10 0.25
CA GLY A 100 -2.65 -0.62 -0.14
C GLY A 100 -2.50 -0.84 -1.65
N SER A 101 -3.44 -0.36 -2.47
CA SER A 101 -3.27 -0.42 -3.92
C SER A 101 -2.10 0.44 -4.39
N PHE A 102 -1.35 -0.07 -5.36
CA PHE A 102 -0.27 0.65 -6.03
C PHE A 102 -0.11 0.15 -7.48
N VAL A 103 0.58 0.94 -8.29
CA VAL A 103 0.93 0.61 -9.68
C VAL A 103 2.40 0.88 -9.92
N PHE A 104 2.99 0.27 -10.95
CA PHE A 104 4.26 0.75 -11.47
C PHE A 104 4.01 1.72 -12.60
N LEU A 105 4.57 2.92 -12.47
CA LEU A 105 4.63 3.90 -13.53
C LEU A 105 5.95 3.79 -14.28
N ARG A 106 5.91 4.02 -15.58
CA ARG A 106 7.08 4.11 -16.44
C ARG A 106 6.82 5.00 -17.64
N HIS A 107 7.81 5.81 -18.00
CA HIS A 107 7.79 6.57 -19.25
C HIS A 107 7.88 5.59 -20.45
N PRO A 108 7.07 5.74 -21.52
CA PRO A 108 7.03 4.78 -22.64
C PRO A 108 8.40 4.51 -23.29
N LEU A 109 9.23 5.54 -23.44
CA LEU A 109 10.60 5.45 -23.99
C LEU A 109 11.66 4.92 -22.99
N SER A 110 11.26 4.44 -21.81
CA SER A 110 12.19 3.93 -20.81
C SER A 110 12.22 2.41 -20.75
N GLU A 111 13.41 1.90 -20.52
CA GLU A 111 13.66 0.47 -20.27
C GLU A 111 12.80 -0.10 -19.13
N SER A 112 12.51 -1.40 -19.21
CA SER A 112 11.61 -2.10 -18.28
C SER A 112 12.06 -2.04 -16.81
N PHE A 113 13.36 -1.94 -16.54
CA PHE A 113 13.88 -1.75 -15.19
C PHE A 113 13.53 -0.38 -14.58
N SER A 114 13.04 0.58 -15.38
CA SER A 114 12.62 1.92 -14.94
C SER A 114 11.20 1.97 -14.36
N ASN A 115 10.55 0.81 -14.20
CA ASN A 115 9.30 0.70 -13.45
C ASN A 115 9.48 1.26 -12.03
N THR A 116 8.58 2.18 -11.65
CA THR A 116 8.59 2.87 -10.36
C THR A 116 7.30 2.59 -9.62
N PRO A 117 7.32 1.91 -8.46
CA PRO A 117 6.11 1.67 -7.69
C PRO A 117 5.60 2.98 -7.10
N ILE A 118 4.33 3.30 -7.35
CA ILE A 118 3.66 4.51 -6.85
C ILE A 118 2.33 4.09 -6.24
N SER A 119 2.13 4.45 -4.98
CA SER A 119 0.89 4.18 -4.26
C SER A 119 -0.27 5.03 -4.80
N ILE A 120 -1.47 4.47 -4.77
CA ILE A 120 -2.68 5.18 -5.17
C ILE A 120 -3.04 6.23 -4.10
N MET A 121 -3.30 7.47 -4.54
CA MET A 121 -3.82 8.53 -3.67
C MET A 121 -5.34 8.59 -3.72
N ASP A 122 -5.93 8.53 -4.92
CA ASP A 122 -7.38 8.48 -5.08
C ASP A 122 -7.77 7.75 -6.37
N VAL A 123 -8.99 7.22 -6.39
CA VAL A 123 -9.59 6.55 -7.54
C VAL A 123 -11.01 7.06 -7.72
N ASN A 124 -11.30 7.56 -8.91
CA ASN A 124 -12.66 7.84 -9.35
C ASN A 124 -13.06 6.78 -10.39
N THR A 125 -13.97 5.89 -10.00
CA THR A 125 -14.48 4.79 -10.84
C THR A 125 -15.56 5.24 -11.83
N GLU A 126 -16.23 6.36 -11.60
CA GLU A 126 -17.24 6.89 -12.54
C GLU A 126 -16.59 7.37 -13.83
N VAL A 127 -15.48 8.11 -13.70
CA VAL A 127 -14.69 8.58 -14.84
C VAL A 127 -13.43 7.76 -15.08
N ASN A 128 -13.24 6.63 -14.38
CA ASN A 128 -12.09 5.73 -14.53
C ASN A 128 -10.72 6.44 -14.48
N THR A 129 -10.49 7.28 -13.47
CA THR A 129 -9.22 7.97 -13.28
C THR A 129 -8.58 7.64 -11.95
N ILE A 130 -7.25 7.57 -11.93
CA ILE A 130 -6.46 7.51 -10.71
C ILE A 130 -5.68 8.81 -10.49
N CYS A 131 -5.52 9.19 -9.23
CA CYS A 131 -4.66 10.28 -8.80
C CYS A 131 -3.44 9.70 -8.10
N LEU A 132 -2.25 10.16 -8.48
CA LEU A 132 -0.96 9.69 -7.95
C LEU A 132 -0.10 10.89 -7.57
N ALA A 133 0.54 10.85 -6.41
CA ALA A 133 1.54 11.84 -6.03
C ALA A 133 2.95 11.23 -6.23
N VAL A 134 3.80 11.93 -6.99
CA VAL A 134 5.14 11.47 -7.35
C VAL A 134 6.17 12.47 -6.83
N ASP A 135 7.07 11.97 -5.99
CA ASP A 135 8.21 12.73 -5.45
C ASP A 135 9.43 12.56 -6.37
N ILE A 136 9.91 13.68 -6.91
CA ILE A 136 10.98 13.74 -7.91
C ILE A 136 12.34 13.70 -7.22
N LYS A 137 12.96 12.52 -7.24
CA LYS A 137 14.20 12.22 -6.51
C LYS A 137 15.30 11.57 -7.36
N GLY A 138 14.94 10.87 -8.44
CA GLY A 138 15.91 10.03 -9.15
C GLY A 138 15.62 9.92 -10.64
N THR A 139 16.47 9.16 -11.33
CA THR A 139 16.42 9.00 -12.80
C THR A 139 15.05 8.54 -13.30
N LYS A 140 14.40 7.60 -12.61
CA LYS A 140 13.09 7.10 -13.00
C LYS A 140 11.99 8.16 -12.85
N THR A 141 11.95 8.87 -11.72
CA THR A 141 10.91 9.87 -11.46
C THR A 141 11.11 11.14 -12.26
N LYS A 142 12.34 11.55 -12.56
CA LYS A 142 12.65 12.64 -13.51
C LYS A 142 12.15 12.34 -14.92
N LYS A 143 12.24 11.09 -15.37
CA LYS A 143 11.65 10.70 -16.67
C LYS A 143 10.12 10.75 -16.64
N ILE A 144 9.48 10.37 -15.54
CA ILE A 144 8.02 10.48 -15.39
C ILE A 144 7.59 11.95 -15.35
N GLU A 145 8.38 12.83 -14.72
CA GLU A 145 8.16 14.27 -14.66
C GLU A 145 8.09 14.93 -16.04
N ASN A 146 8.80 14.41 -17.05
CA ASN A 146 8.80 14.97 -18.40
C ASN A 146 7.52 14.66 -19.21
N ILE A 147 6.61 13.82 -18.70
CA ILE A 147 5.38 13.47 -19.40
C ILE A 147 4.38 14.62 -19.22
N GLU A 148 3.84 15.13 -20.32
CA GLU A 148 2.90 16.25 -20.33
C GLU A 148 1.43 15.81 -20.42
N ILE A 149 0.53 16.77 -20.15
CA ILE A 149 -0.91 16.54 -20.26
C ILE A 149 -1.26 16.16 -21.71
N GLY A 150 -2.06 15.12 -21.87
CA GLY A 150 -2.44 14.59 -23.18
C GLY A 150 -1.52 13.47 -23.67
N GLU A 151 -0.33 13.32 -23.10
CA GLU A 151 0.61 12.24 -23.44
C GLU A 151 0.27 10.92 -22.74
N TYR A 152 1.04 9.88 -23.08
CA TYR A 152 0.86 8.54 -22.57
C TYR A 152 1.91 8.15 -21.55
N ILE A 153 1.47 7.42 -20.53
CA ILE A 153 2.30 6.81 -19.50
C ILE A 153 1.98 5.32 -19.41
N LEU A 154 3.00 4.50 -19.15
CA LEU A 154 2.81 3.07 -18.93
C LEU A 154 2.44 2.83 -17.46
N VAL A 155 1.34 2.13 -17.25
CA VAL A 155 0.81 1.74 -15.93
C VAL A 155 0.77 0.22 -15.85
N LYS A 156 1.59 -0.40 -15.01
CA LYS A 156 1.52 -1.84 -14.72
C LYS A 156 0.82 -2.06 -13.38
N GLY A 157 -0.18 -2.94 -13.37
CA GLY A 157 -0.98 -3.23 -12.17
C GLY A 157 -2.16 -4.13 -12.47
N PRO A 158 -3.07 -4.31 -11.50
CA PRO A 158 -3.09 -3.73 -10.15
C PRO A 158 -2.22 -4.50 -9.14
N PHE A 159 -1.61 -3.81 -8.16
CA PHE A 159 -0.97 -4.44 -6.99
C PHE A 159 -1.60 -3.92 -5.70
N TRP A 160 -1.54 -4.68 -4.60
CA TRP A 160 -2.29 -4.38 -3.36
C TRP A 160 -1.49 -4.40 -2.05
N ASN A 161 -0.20 -4.72 -2.12
CA ASN A 161 0.63 -4.86 -0.93
C ASN A 161 1.35 -3.56 -0.53
N GLY A 162 0.82 -2.40 -0.90
CA GLY A 162 1.39 -1.08 -0.58
C GLY A 162 1.16 -0.64 0.87
N VAL A 163 0.35 -1.39 1.62
CA VAL A 163 0.13 -1.22 3.06
C VAL A 163 0.30 -2.57 3.75
N LEU A 164 0.93 -2.56 4.92
CA LEU A 164 1.13 -3.71 5.80
C LEU A 164 0.11 -3.67 6.94
N GLY A 165 -0.28 -4.84 7.43
CA GLY A 165 -1.37 -4.93 8.40
C GLY A 165 -2.74 -4.62 7.79
N LEU A 166 -2.95 -4.91 6.50
CA LEU A 166 -4.22 -4.62 5.81
C LEU A 166 -5.44 -5.23 6.50
N LYS A 167 -5.28 -6.42 7.10
CA LYS A 167 -6.34 -7.08 7.89
C LYS A 167 -6.82 -6.19 9.04
N HIS A 168 -5.92 -5.44 9.68
CA HIS A 168 -6.23 -4.55 10.78
C HIS A 168 -7.13 -3.39 10.32
N ILE A 169 -6.80 -2.78 9.17
CA ILE A 169 -7.64 -1.74 8.54
C ILE A 169 -9.03 -2.28 8.20
N LEU A 170 -9.10 -3.48 7.63
CA LEU A 170 -10.38 -4.08 7.22
C LEU A 170 -11.28 -4.45 8.42
N ASN A 171 -10.67 -4.80 9.55
CA ASN A 171 -11.36 -5.20 10.77
C ASN A 171 -11.71 -4.02 11.69
N ALA A 172 -11.04 -2.88 11.56
CA ALA A 172 -11.38 -1.66 12.29
C ALA A 172 -12.74 -1.13 11.82
N LYS A 173 -13.76 -1.23 12.67
CA LYS A 173 -15.14 -0.83 12.41
C LYS A 173 -15.73 -0.17 13.64
N ASP A 174 -16.64 0.79 13.42
CA ASP A 174 -17.49 1.41 14.44
C ASP A 174 -16.72 1.87 15.70
N GLY A 175 -15.48 2.35 15.53
CA GLY A 175 -14.59 2.75 16.62
C GLY A 175 -13.83 4.04 16.32
N LYS A 176 -12.74 4.28 17.04
CA LYS A 176 -11.86 5.43 16.82
C LYS A 176 -10.53 4.95 16.25
N SER A 177 -10.11 5.52 15.13
CA SER A 177 -8.84 5.18 14.48
C SER A 177 -7.97 6.41 14.32
N VAL A 178 -6.66 6.25 14.50
CA VAL A 178 -5.68 7.33 14.32
C VAL A 178 -4.86 7.07 13.07
N VAL A 179 -4.72 8.08 12.22
CA VAL A 179 -3.92 8.03 11.00
C VAL A 179 -2.79 9.06 11.13
N ILE A 180 -1.56 8.60 11.18
CA ILE A 180 -0.37 9.44 11.27
C ILE A 180 0.30 9.46 9.91
N ALA A 181 0.54 10.63 9.33
CA ALA A 181 1.22 10.74 8.05
C ALA A 181 2.26 11.85 8.00
N ARG A 182 3.39 11.54 7.36
CA ARG A 182 4.49 12.48 7.14
C ARG A 182 4.90 12.58 5.67
N GLY A 183 4.98 13.80 5.15
CA GLY A 183 5.48 14.08 3.80
C GLY A 183 4.70 13.32 2.71
N ILE A 184 5.40 12.59 1.82
CA ILE A 184 4.74 11.87 0.70
C ILE A 184 3.75 10.80 1.19
N GLY A 185 3.89 10.33 2.44
CA GLY A 185 2.97 9.39 3.09
C GLY A 185 1.52 9.88 3.16
N MET A 186 1.30 11.19 3.04
CA MET A 186 -0.04 11.78 2.94
C MET A 186 -0.84 11.26 1.74
N ALA A 187 -0.19 10.86 0.64
CA ALA A 187 -0.88 10.30 -0.51
C ALA A 187 -1.45 8.89 -0.25
N PRO A 188 -0.64 7.87 0.11
CA PRO A 188 -1.12 6.50 0.34
C PRO A 188 -2.07 6.34 1.54
N MET A 189 -2.15 7.30 2.46
CA MET A 189 -3.12 7.22 3.56
C MET A 189 -4.56 7.51 3.12
N MET A 190 -4.77 8.22 2.01
CA MET A 190 -6.11 8.64 1.57
C MET A 190 -7.06 7.45 1.32
N PRO A 191 -6.65 6.36 0.63
CA PRO A 191 -7.47 5.14 0.53
C PRO A 191 -7.73 4.46 1.89
N VAL A 192 -6.82 4.61 2.86
CA VAL A 192 -6.99 4.07 4.22
C VAL A 192 -8.06 4.86 4.96
N ILE A 193 -7.99 6.20 4.95
CA ILE A 193 -9.01 7.10 5.53
C ILE A 193 -10.38 6.79 4.94
N LYS A 194 -10.47 6.76 3.60
CA LYS A 194 -11.71 6.41 2.89
C LYS A 194 -12.31 5.10 3.38
N LYS A 195 -11.46 4.07 3.58
CA LYS A 195 -11.91 2.77 4.08
C LYS A 195 -12.35 2.81 5.54
N LEU A 196 -11.63 3.53 6.40
CA LEU A 196 -11.95 3.64 7.83
C LEU A 196 -13.26 4.41 8.06
N CYS A 197 -13.45 5.54 7.37
CA CYS A 197 -14.71 6.28 7.40
C CYS A 197 -15.87 5.42 6.88
N ALA A 198 -15.69 4.71 5.77
CA ALA A 198 -16.70 3.80 5.22
C ALA A 198 -17.01 2.60 6.15
N ASN A 199 -16.14 2.30 7.10
CA ASN A 199 -16.33 1.29 8.14
C ASN A 199 -16.94 1.87 9.43
N GLY A 200 -17.38 3.14 9.42
CA GLY A 200 -18.02 3.79 10.58
C GLY A 200 -17.06 4.30 11.65
N ASN A 201 -15.74 4.36 11.36
CA ASN A 201 -14.79 4.87 12.34
C ASN A 201 -14.79 6.41 12.39
N LYS A 202 -14.65 6.97 13.59
CA LYS A 202 -14.20 8.35 13.79
C LYS A 202 -12.69 8.39 13.61
N VAL A 203 -12.22 9.17 12.65
CA VAL A 203 -10.81 9.20 12.26
C VAL A 203 -10.18 10.52 12.72
N THR A 204 -9.13 10.42 13.53
CA THR A 204 -8.24 11.53 13.87
C THR A 204 -6.96 11.39 13.05
N ILE A 205 -6.57 12.44 12.35
CA ILE A 205 -5.42 12.46 11.45
C ILE A 205 -4.35 13.36 12.05
N ILE A 206 -3.15 12.82 12.26
CA ILE A 206 -1.98 13.57 12.69
C ILE A 206 -1.09 13.80 11.46
N LEU A 207 -0.92 15.06 11.08
CA LEU A 207 -0.22 15.45 9.85
C LEU A 207 1.08 16.19 10.13
N ASP A 208 2.12 15.72 9.47
CA ASP A 208 3.40 16.40 9.36
C ASP A 208 3.75 16.60 7.88
N LYS A 209 3.84 17.85 7.44
CA LYS A 209 4.22 18.18 6.05
C LYS A 209 5.64 17.72 5.69
N GLY A 210 6.49 17.46 6.68
CA GLY A 210 7.89 17.11 6.48
C GLY A 210 8.64 18.22 5.75
N ASN A 211 9.26 17.85 4.63
CA ASN A 211 10.05 18.79 3.81
C ASN A 211 9.21 19.59 2.80
N TYR A 212 7.89 19.47 2.82
CA TYR A 212 7.01 20.25 1.94
C TYR A 212 6.59 21.57 2.58
N LYS A 213 6.25 22.57 1.76
CA LYS A 213 5.84 23.90 2.25
C LYS A 213 4.43 23.82 2.83
N ASP A 214 3.54 23.04 2.21
CA ASP A 214 2.15 22.84 2.64
C ASP A 214 1.66 21.38 2.53
N VAL A 215 0.52 21.08 3.16
CA VAL A 215 -0.22 19.82 3.09
C VAL A 215 -1.01 19.77 1.77
N PHE A 216 -0.48 19.06 0.79
CA PHE A 216 -0.99 19.02 -0.58
C PHE A 216 -2.35 18.31 -0.78
N ILE A 217 -2.85 17.64 0.26
CA ILE A 217 -4.09 16.86 0.23
C ILE A 217 -5.29 17.54 0.91
N LYS A 218 -5.15 18.78 1.42
CA LYS A 218 -6.20 19.48 2.20
C LYS A 218 -7.58 19.42 1.54
N LYS A 219 -7.65 19.62 0.22
CA LYS A 219 -8.91 19.54 -0.55
C LYS A 219 -9.56 18.16 -0.52
N LEU A 220 -8.78 17.08 -0.54
CA LEU A 220 -9.29 15.71 -0.47
C LEU A 220 -9.74 15.36 0.95
N LEU A 221 -9.04 15.86 1.98
CA LEU A 221 -9.43 15.65 3.37
C LEU A 221 -10.77 16.30 3.71
N GLY A 222 -11.06 17.49 3.15
CA GLY A 222 -12.34 18.17 3.34
C GLY A 222 -13.58 17.44 2.78
N LEU A 223 -13.39 16.30 2.11
CA LEU A 223 -14.48 15.41 1.68
C LEU A 223 -14.92 14.42 2.76
N TYR A 224 -14.19 14.34 3.87
CA TYR A 224 -14.43 13.39 4.95
C TYR A 224 -14.65 14.13 6.27
N ASP A 225 -15.53 13.58 7.11
CA ASP A 225 -15.71 14.03 8.49
C ASP A 225 -14.60 13.44 9.37
N VAL A 226 -13.48 14.16 9.44
CA VAL A 226 -12.25 13.74 10.14
C VAL A 226 -11.67 14.90 10.95
N GLU A 227 -11.11 14.57 12.11
CA GLU A 227 -10.35 15.52 12.91
C GLU A 227 -8.91 15.59 12.37
N ILE A 228 -8.37 16.79 12.18
CA ILE A 228 -7.02 16.99 11.66
C ILE A 228 -6.20 17.76 12.70
N ILE A 229 -5.06 17.19 13.08
CA ILE A 229 -4.10 17.76 14.01
C ILE A 229 -2.77 17.89 13.26
N GLU A 230 -2.31 19.11 13.02
CA GLU A 230 -0.95 19.34 12.51
C GLU A 230 0.02 19.26 13.68
N CYS A 231 1.02 18.37 13.58
CA CYS A 231 1.99 18.10 14.64
C CYS A 231 3.34 17.75 14.01
N SER A 232 4.43 18.23 14.59
CA SER A 232 5.77 17.80 14.16
C SER A 232 6.00 16.37 14.63
N THR A 233 6.14 15.41 13.71
CA THR A 233 6.14 13.98 14.10
C THR A 233 7.52 13.44 14.40
N LEU A 234 8.57 13.96 13.75
CA LEU A 234 9.92 13.39 13.84
C LEU A 234 11.00 14.46 13.68
N ILE A 235 11.88 14.55 14.67
CA ILE A 235 13.04 15.45 14.73
C ILE A 235 14.27 14.59 15.01
N GLU A 236 15.34 14.80 14.23
CA GLU A 236 16.64 14.11 14.42
C GLU A 236 16.56 12.57 14.53
N GLY A 237 15.56 11.94 13.88
CA GLY A 237 15.38 10.48 13.85
C GLY A 237 14.59 9.90 15.03
N GLU A 238 14.07 10.75 15.92
CA GLU A 238 13.20 10.39 17.03
C GLU A 238 11.81 11.01 16.88
N ILE A 239 10.79 10.34 17.42
CA ILE A 239 9.45 10.93 17.52
C ILE A 239 9.44 12.02 18.59
N THR A 240 8.74 13.11 18.33
CA THR A 240 8.67 14.27 19.22
C THR A 240 7.89 13.95 20.49
N GLU A 241 8.17 14.68 21.58
CA GLU A 241 7.36 14.58 22.81
C GLU A 241 5.90 14.97 22.56
N GLU A 242 5.65 15.99 21.72
CA GLU A 242 4.30 16.37 21.30
C GLU A 242 3.53 15.19 20.69
N LEU A 243 4.16 14.43 19.78
CA LEU A 243 3.52 13.25 19.17
C LEU A 243 3.27 12.16 20.21
N LYS A 244 4.23 11.92 21.12
CA LYS A 244 4.08 10.93 22.19
C LYS A 244 2.90 11.25 23.10
N GLU A 245 2.81 12.49 23.57
CA GLU A 245 1.71 12.98 24.40
C GLU A 245 0.37 12.83 23.69
N LEU A 246 0.30 13.22 22.41
CA LEU A 246 -0.91 13.10 21.61
C LEU A 246 -1.34 11.64 21.44
N ILE A 247 -0.42 10.74 21.09
CA ILE A 247 -0.71 9.30 20.99
C ILE A 247 -1.18 8.76 22.34
N SER A 248 -0.47 9.06 23.43
CA SER A 248 -0.85 8.61 24.79
C SER A 248 -2.23 9.09 25.20
N LYS A 249 -2.55 10.36 24.95
CA LYS A 249 -3.85 10.95 25.23
C LYS A 249 -4.95 10.22 24.45
N LEU A 250 -4.76 10.05 23.14
CA LEU A 250 -5.74 9.37 22.29
C LEU A 250 -5.90 7.90 22.69
N ILE A 251 -4.84 7.19 23.07
CA ILE A 251 -4.95 5.80 23.54
C ILE A 251 -5.79 5.73 24.82
N LYS A 252 -5.54 6.61 25.79
CA LYS A 252 -6.23 6.63 27.09
C LYS A 252 -7.69 7.07 27.00
N GLU A 253 -7.97 8.12 26.23
CA GLU A 253 -9.30 8.76 26.21
C GLU A 253 -10.29 8.11 25.24
N ASN A 254 -9.79 7.44 24.20
CA ASN A 254 -10.60 7.16 23.02
C ASN A 254 -10.73 5.67 22.65
N HIS A 255 -10.16 4.72 23.40
CA HIS A 255 -10.19 3.28 23.05
C HIS A 255 -9.92 3.05 21.54
N ILE A 256 -8.72 3.41 21.10
CA ILE A 256 -8.33 3.34 19.69
C ILE A 256 -8.33 1.88 19.23
N ASN A 257 -9.02 1.60 18.12
CA ASN A 257 -9.04 0.26 17.51
C ASN A 257 -7.91 0.05 16.49
N LEU A 258 -7.31 1.12 15.97
CA LEU A 258 -6.25 1.07 14.98
C LEU A 258 -5.41 2.36 14.97
N ILE A 259 -4.09 2.19 14.91
CA ILE A 259 -3.17 3.23 14.46
C ILE A 259 -2.63 2.84 13.07
N HIS A 260 -2.78 3.74 12.09
CA HIS A 260 -2.15 3.63 10.79
C HIS A 260 -1.04 4.67 10.65
N CYS A 261 0.17 4.25 10.27
CA CYS A 261 1.27 5.18 10.00
C CYS A 261 1.73 5.12 8.55
N SER A 262 1.74 6.27 7.89
CA SER A 262 2.22 6.41 6.51
C SER A 262 3.36 7.43 6.45
N GLY A 263 4.58 6.96 6.25
CA GLY A 263 5.77 7.82 6.29
C GLY A 263 7.04 7.02 6.08
N ALA A 264 8.19 7.64 6.37
CA ALA A 264 9.47 6.96 6.31
C ALA A 264 9.55 5.80 7.32
N ASP A 265 10.35 4.78 7.02
CA ASP A 265 10.52 3.59 7.87
C ASP A 265 10.94 3.93 9.31
N ILE A 266 11.73 4.99 9.49
CA ILE A 266 12.12 5.48 10.83
C ILE A 266 10.91 5.92 11.66
N LEU A 267 9.96 6.66 11.07
CA LEU A 267 8.75 7.11 11.78
C LEU A 267 7.88 5.92 12.16
N ILE A 268 7.68 4.99 11.21
CA ILE A 268 6.90 3.77 11.43
C ILE A 268 7.51 2.96 12.59
N TYR A 269 8.82 2.76 12.56
CA TYR A 269 9.53 2.02 13.60
C TYR A 269 9.43 2.68 14.98
N ARG A 270 9.65 3.99 15.08
CA ARG A 270 9.61 4.71 16.37
C ARG A 270 8.22 4.70 16.99
N ILE A 271 7.17 4.88 16.18
CA ILE A 271 5.79 4.77 16.67
C ILE A 271 5.52 3.34 17.14
N LEU A 272 5.93 2.32 16.39
CA LEU A 272 5.78 0.92 16.79
C LEU A 272 6.44 0.61 18.14
N GLN A 273 7.67 1.11 18.35
CA GLN A 273 8.38 0.96 19.62
C GLN A 273 7.66 1.66 20.78
N TYR A 274 7.09 2.84 20.52
CA TYR A 274 6.40 3.63 21.53
C TYR A 274 5.06 3.03 21.97
N ILE A 275 4.25 2.53 21.03
CA ILE A 275 2.92 1.98 21.34
C ILE A 275 2.94 0.52 21.81
N GLY A 276 4.05 -0.20 21.59
CA GLY A 276 4.18 -1.61 21.96
C GLY A 276 3.09 -2.52 21.38
N ASP A 277 2.55 -3.38 22.24
CA ASP A 277 1.53 -4.38 21.89
C ASP A 277 0.07 -3.94 22.17
N ASP A 278 -0.11 -2.75 22.74
CA ASP A 278 -1.40 -2.31 23.28
C ASP A 278 -2.43 -1.99 22.21
N VAL A 279 -1.98 -1.65 20.99
CA VAL A 279 -2.86 -1.18 19.92
C VAL A 279 -2.57 -1.91 18.61
N THR A 280 -3.64 -2.22 17.89
CA THR A 280 -3.54 -2.78 16.54
C THR A 280 -2.91 -1.74 15.60
N TYR A 281 -1.94 -2.18 14.79
CA TYR A 281 -1.13 -1.27 13.98
C TYR A 281 -1.08 -1.66 12.50
N SER A 282 -1.08 -0.67 11.61
CA SER A 282 -0.85 -0.82 10.17
C SER A 282 0.08 0.26 9.65
N CYS A 283 0.78 0.04 8.54
CA CYS A 283 1.68 1.06 7.99
C CYS A 283 1.87 0.98 6.47
N SER A 284 2.44 2.03 5.87
CA SER A 284 2.84 2.01 4.47
C SER A 284 3.99 1.02 4.23
N ASN A 285 3.97 0.33 3.09
CA ASN A 285 5.04 -0.57 2.68
C ASN A 285 6.05 0.17 1.80
N ASN A 286 7.21 0.50 2.37
CA ASN A 286 8.27 1.22 1.66
C ASN A 286 9.34 0.28 1.08
N ALA A 287 9.06 -1.02 0.94
CA ALA A 287 10.01 -1.97 0.39
C ALA A 287 10.43 -1.58 -1.04
N LYS A 288 11.72 -1.75 -1.36
CA LYS A 288 12.23 -1.56 -2.73
C LYS A 288 11.64 -2.66 -3.62
N MET A 289 10.96 -2.29 -4.69
CA MET A 289 10.30 -3.25 -5.60
C MET A 289 10.80 -3.12 -7.04
N CYS A 290 10.88 -4.26 -7.74
CA CYS A 290 11.23 -4.33 -9.16
C CYS A 290 10.10 -4.98 -9.96
N CYS A 291 9.86 -6.29 -9.81
CA CYS A 291 8.83 -6.98 -10.60
C CYS A 291 7.39 -6.73 -10.12
N GLY A 292 7.19 -6.56 -8.80
CA GLY A 292 5.89 -6.56 -8.13
C GLY A 292 5.22 -7.94 -7.98
N GLU A 293 5.70 -8.96 -8.70
CA GLU A 293 5.10 -10.30 -8.76
C GLU A 293 5.63 -11.28 -7.71
N GLY A 294 6.68 -10.88 -7.00
CA GLY A 294 7.39 -11.74 -6.05
C GLY A 294 8.41 -12.67 -6.68
N SER A 295 8.77 -12.58 -7.95
CA SER A 295 9.79 -13.46 -8.55
C SER A 295 11.22 -13.00 -8.28
N CYS A 296 11.54 -11.72 -8.52
CA CYS A 296 12.92 -11.21 -8.59
C CYS A 296 13.69 -11.07 -7.26
N GLY A 297 13.06 -11.23 -6.10
CA GLY A 297 13.73 -11.07 -4.79
C GLY A 297 14.09 -9.65 -4.36
N ALA A 298 13.90 -8.60 -5.18
CA ALA A 298 14.28 -7.22 -4.81
C ALA A 298 13.63 -6.68 -3.52
N CYS A 299 12.42 -7.15 -3.20
CA CYS A 299 11.67 -6.76 -2.00
C CYS A 299 11.75 -7.82 -0.89
N LEU A 300 12.81 -8.63 -0.88
CA LEU A 300 13.00 -9.70 0.08
C LEU A 300 13.31 -9.13 1.45
N LEU A 301 12.66 -9.69 2.47
CA LEU A 301 12.94 -9.44 3.87
C LEU A 301 13.11 -10.79 4.57
N SER A 302 14.15 -10.90 5.39
CA SER A 302 14.38 -12.05 6.28
C SER A 302 13.96 -11.68 7.70
N TYR A 303 13.18 -12.53 8.35
CA TYR A 303 12.84 -12.45 9.76
C TYR A 303 12.71 -13.87 10.34
N GLU A 304 13.04 -14.06 11.62
CA GLU A 304 13.07 -15.33 12.41
C GLU A 304 13.12 -16.67 11.65
N GLY A 305 14.25 -17.38 11.80
CA GLY A 305 14.42 -18.76 11.33
C GLY A 305 14.48 -18.89 9.81
N ASP A 306 15.19 -17.98 9.13
CA ASP A 306 15.43 -17.97 7.68
C ASP A 306 14.16 -17.91 6.80
N LYS A 307 13.03 -17.49 7.36
CA LYS A 307 11.78 -17.37 6.60
C LYS A 307 11.80 -16.12 5.71
N ILE A 308 12.01 -16.36 4.42
CA ILE A 308 11.98 -15.35 3.37
C ILE A 308 10.55 -14.84 3.14
N ARG A 309 10.34 -13.52 3.30
CA ARG A 309 9.08 -12.84 2.95
C ARG A 309 9.29 -11.91 1.76
N ARG A 310 8.33 -11.94 0.82
CA ARG A 310 8.37 -11.10 -0.39
C ARG A 310 7.39 -9.95 -0.25
N MET A 311 7.89 -8.78 0.10
CA MET A 311 7.09 -7.61 0.51
C MET A 311 6.19 -7.03 -0.60
N CYS A 312 6.34 -7.40 -1.88
CA CYS A 312 5.38 -6.99 -2.91
C CYS A 312 4.15 -7.91 -3.01
N LYS A 313 4.19 -9.11 -2.40
CA LYS A 313 3.17 -10.15 -2.56
C LYS A 313 2.53 -10.58 -1.24
N LEU A 314 3.28 -10.59 -0.14
CA LEU A 314 2.82 -11.13 1.14
C LEU A 314 2.49 -10.02 2.14
N GLN A 315 1.31 -10.10 2.74
CA GLN A 315 0.95 -9.30 3.91
C GLN A 315 1.74 -9.79 5.13
N VAL A 316 2.39 -8.84 5.82
CA VAL A 316 3.17 -9.11 7.03
C VAL A 316 2.63 -8.18 8.13
N ASN A 317 2.65 -8.64 9.38
CA ASN A 317 2.41 -7.76 10.52
C ASN A 317 3.56 -6.74 10.58
N PRO A 318 3.28 -5.42 10.59
CA PRO A 318 4.32 -4.39 10.65
C PRO A 318 5.41 -4.62 11.69
N LYS A 319 5.09 -5.19 12.86
CA LYS A 319 6.05 -5.47 13.94
C LYS A 319 7.24 -6.28 13.46
N TYR A 320 6.97 -7.37 12.74
CA TYR A 320 7.98 -8.27 12.20
C TYR A 320 8.85 -7.66 11.07
N VAL A 321 8.45 -6.50 10.52
CA VAL A 321 9.24 -5.87 9.46
C VAL A 321 10.48 -5.17 9.99
N PHE A 322 10.45 -4.74 11.25
CA PHE A 322 11.48 -3.86 11.81
C PHE A 322 12.32 -4.49 12.94
N GLU A 323 11.91 -5.62 13.51
CA GLU A 323 12.60 -6.29 14.64
C GLU A 323 14.06 -6.71 14.39
N ARG A 324 14.54 -6.72 13.14
CA ARG A 324 15.96 -7.04 12.80
C ARG A 324 16.65 -6.00 11.92
N ARG A 325 16.01 -4.87 11.64
CA ARG A 325 16.66 -3.84 10.83
C ARG A 325 17.63 -3.06 11.69
N ARG A 326 18.93 -3.13 11.36
CA ARG A 326 19.87 -2.07 11.75
C ARG A 326 19.38 -0.80 11.06
N LEU A 327 18.98 0.19 11.84
CA LEU A 327 18.77 1.55 11.34
C LEU A 327 20.16 2.03 10.89
N ILE A 328 20.38 2.12 9.58
CA ILE A 328 21.59 2.72 9.01
C ILE A 328 21.32 4.19 8.78
#